data_AF-A0A497L3Z6-F1
#
_entry.id   AF-A0A497L3Z6-F1
#
_cell.length_a   1.000
_cell.length_b   1.000
_cell.length_c   1.000
_cell.angle_alpha   90.00
_cell.angle_beta   90.00
_cell.angle_gamma   90.00
#
_symmetry.space_group_name_H-M   'P 1'
#
loop_
_entity.id
_entity.type
_entity.pdbx_description
1 polymer ?
#
loop_
_entity_poly.entity_id
_entity_poly.type
_entity_poly.pdbx_seq_one_letter_code
_entity_poly.pdbx_strand_id
1 'polypeptide(L)'
;MTEVEYQSISPSDFFYRNREIAGFSNPSRAIYAAVRELVENSLDACEARRVPPNIYLRITEVAASETGSSIYTLRIEDNGTGVPAEHIPHCFGQVFYGSKYTLKQARGTFGLGGTITILYGQITTHKPVRITSSTGGDIHEYEMMIDIEHNRPLILKHTVLDNKKGWRGTAVELQLEGDYSRSRYRLYEYLKQTAMVNPYADITFVDPRGRLYRFKRATEQMPPLPKPVKPHPHGIDVETFRRLVAITKARSMKAFMMEHFQGVGPTTAEKFLRAAKINPKAKPSSLKPEDIVRLVRAAREFNDFIRPDPSCLSPIGVELLETGIRKELNLREDDFLKVVQRKPATYLGFPFIVEAAIAHGKSIAKQSRGGITIYRFANRIPLLFDESSGVVWKVVNRNINWATYKVSSDTPLVVVVHVCSTKIPYKTVGKEYMADQPEVEREITNALRSAARSLRLYIARSIRLAHEKRRLNIFGKYLPKIAEFSAKLSDREEPPDVRPLLAAVSASLPEVEKKISEVPQIVGQDS
;
A
#
# COMPACT_ATOMS: atom_id res chain seq x y z
N MET A 1 -38.65 26.34 29.72
CA MET A 1 -37.67 26.71 28.68
C MET A 1 -36.45 25.87 28.93
N THR A 2 -36.06 25.01 28.01
CA THR A 2 -34.77 24.32 28.07
C THR A 2 -33.71 25.36 27.73
N GLU A 3 -32.94 25.82 28.72
CA GLU A 3 -31.79 26.69 28.46
C GLU A 3 -30.79 25.93 27.60
N VAL A 4 -30.36 26.55 26.50
CA VAL A 4 -29.37 25.99 25.59
C VAL A 4 -27.99 26.26 26.18
N GLU A 5 -27.36 25.22 26.73
CA GLU A 5 -25.96 25.29 27.17
C GLU A 5 -24.99 25.13 25.99
N TYR A 6 -24.02 26.02 25.91
CA TYR A 6 -22.93 25.97 24.92
C TYR A 6 -21.67 25.37 25.57
N GLN A 7 -21.14 24.29 24.99
CA GLN A 7 -19.94 23.60 25.50
C GLN A 7 -18.93 23.37 24.35
N SER A 8 -17.63 23.39 24.68
CA SER A 8 -16.54 23.03 23.77
C SER A 8 -15.99 21.65 24.12
N ILE A 9 -15.62 20.87 23.10
CA ILE A 9 -15.04 19.52 23.28
C ILE A 9 -13.61 19.46 22.78
N SER A 10 -12.77 18.66 23.46
CA SER A 10 -11.39 18.42 23.04
C SER A 10 -11.33 17.47 21.83
N PRO A 11 -10.19 17.40 21.10
CA PRO A 11 -10.00 16.41 20.05
C PRO A 11 -10.15 14.96 20.55
N SER A 12 -9.66 14.67 21.76
CA SER A 12 -9.81 13.34 22.37
C SER A 12 -11.27 13.03 22.69
N ASP A 13 -12.01 14.01 23.22
CA ASP A 13 -13.46 13.86 23.50
C ASP A 13 -14.27 13.69 22.20
N PHE A 14 -13.91 14.40 21.13
CA PHE A 14 -14.53 14.21 19.82
C PHE A 14 -14.40 12.75 19.32
N PHE A 15 -13.21 12.15 19.39
CA PHE A 15 -13.01 10.76 18.97
C PHE A 15 -13.60 9.75 19.95
N TYR A 16 -13.65 10.07 21.25
CA TYR A 16 -14.36 9.29 22.24
C TYR A 16 -15.86 9.15 21.90
N ARG A 17 -16.48 10.25 21.46
CA ARG A 17 -17.90 10.31 21.05
C ARG A 17 -18.14 9.72 19.65
N ASN A 18 -17.18 9.83 18.73
CA ASN A 18 -17.34 9.45 17.31
C ASN A 18 -16.31 8.38 16.87
N ARG A 19 -16.31 7.22 17.56
CA ARG A 19 -15.29 6.17 17.38
C ARG A 19 -15.31 5.57 15.98
N GLU A 20 -16.48 5.53 15.35
CA GLU A 20 -16.67 5.05 13.99
C GLU A 20 -15.86 5.83 12.94
N ILE A 21 -15.64 7.13 13.14
CA ILE A 21 -14.89 7.97 12.20
C ILE A 21 -13.44 7.51 12.08
N ALA A 22 -12.88 6.96 13.16
CA ALA A 22 -11.50 6.49 13.20
C ALA A 22 -11.35 5.00 12.85
N GLY A 23 -12.42 4.33 12.39
CA GLY A 23 -12.41 2.91 12.03
C GLY A 23 -12.68 1.94 13.18
N PHE A 24 -13.02 2.44 14.37
CA PHE A 24 -13.39 1.64 15.54
C PHE A 24 -14.91 1.49 15.67
N SER A 25 -15.59 1.20 14.56
CA SER A 25 -17.06 1.10 14.52
C SER A 25 -17.61 -0.19 15.11
N ASN A 26 -16.84 -1.28 15.08
CA ASN A 26 -17.23 -2.55 15.70
C ASN A 26 -16.02 -3.32 16.24
N PRO A 27 -16.23 -4.23 17.22
CA PRO A 27 -15.14 -4.99 17.87
C PRO A 27 -14.27 -5.80 16.90
N SER A 28 -14.84 -6.30 15.80
CA SER A 28 -14.04 -6.99 14.78
C SER A 28 -13.07 -6.01 14.10
N ARG A 29 -13.57 -4.87 13.60
CA ARG A 29 -12.75 -3.85 12.93
C ARG A 29 -11.72 -3.22 13.87
N ALA A 30 -12.02 -3.11 15.16
CA ALA A 30 -11.13 -2.52 16.16
C ALA A 30 -9.75 -3.21 16.23
N ILE A 31 -9.71 -4.54 16.34
CA ILE A 31 -8.44 -5.30 16.36
C ILE A 31 -7.65 -5.05 15.08
N TYR A 32 -8.32 -5.11 13.93
CA TYR A 32 -7.69 -4.86 12.64
C TYR A 32 -7.10 -3.45 12.55
N ALA A 33 -7.87 -2.44 12.94
CA ALA A 33 -7.44 -1.04 12.91
C ALA A 33 -6.26 -0.80 13.85
N ALA A 34 -6.33 -1.32 15.08
CA ALA A 34 -5.26 -1.23 16.07
C ALA A 34 -3.94 -1.82 15.55
N VAL A 35 -3.98 -3.05 15.00
CA VAL A 35 -2.79 -3.69 14.42
C VAL A 35 -2.28 -2.90 13.23
N ARG A 36 -3.17 -2.46 12.33
CA ARG A 36 -2.79 -1.67 11.16
C ARG A 36 -2.03 -0.40 11.56
N GLU A 37 -2.60 0.43 12.43
CA GLU A 37 -2.00 1.72 12.79
C GLU A 37 -0.64 1.54 13.48
N LEU A 38 -0.49 0.54 14.34
CA LEU A 38 0.76 0.28 15.05
C LEU A 38 1.82 -0.36 14.15
N VAL A 39 1.45 -1.27 13.25
CA VAL A 39 2.37 -1.87 12.26
C VAL A 39 2.84 -0.81 11.26
N GLU A 40 1.95 0.07 10.77
CA GLU A 40 2.33 1.17 9.88
C GLU A 40 3.36 2.11 10.53
N ASN A 41 3.16 2.46 11.80
CA ASN A 41 4.11 3.30 12.53
C ASN A 41 5.45 2.59 12.79
N SER A 42 5.41 1.30 13.09
CA SER A 42 6.60 0.46 13.28
C SER A 42 7.45 0.40 12.00
N LEU A 43 6.81 0.18 10.84
CA LEU A 43 7.48 0.17 9.54
C LEU A 43 8.07 1.54 9.20
N ASP A 44 7.32 2.62 9.41
CA ASP A 44 7.81 3.99 9.18
C ASP A 44 9.04 4.31 10.05
N ALA A 45 9.05 3.86 11.31
CA ALA A 45 10.17 4.07 12.23
C ALA A 45 11.43 3.27 11.83
N CYS A 46 11.26 2.03 11.36
CA CYS A 46 12.38 1.22 10.86
C CYS A 46 12.99 1.79 9.58
N GLU A 47 12.14 2.18 8.62
CA GLU A 47 12.57 2.78 7.36
C GLU A 47 13.28 4.12 7.59
N ALA A 48 12.76 4.97 8.48
CA ALA A 48 13.41 6.23 8.84
C ALA A 48 14.84 6.03 9.37
N ARG A 49 15.08 4.92 10.08
CA ARG A 49 16.41 4.51 10.55
C ARG A 49 17.27 3.82 9.48
N ARG A 50 16.68 3.41 8.35
CA ARG A 50 17.32 2.58 7.32
C ARG A 50 17.80 1.24 7.86
N VAL A 51 16.99 0.59 8.68
CA VAL A 51 17.19 -0.81 9.07
C VAL A 51 16.02 -1.65 8.56
N PRO A 52 16.28 -2.86 8.03
CA PRO A 52 15.20 -3.76 7.66
C PRO A 52 14.28 -4.01 8.87
N PRO A 53 12.95 -3.77 8.74
CA PRO A 53 12.03 -3.90 9.86
C PRO A 53 12.00 -5.33 10.40
N ASN A 54 12.06 -5.46 11.72
CA ASN A 54 11.76 -6.69 12.44
C ASN A 54 10.63 -6.37 13.41
N ILE A 55 9.42 -6.78 13.04
CA ILE A 55 8.20 -6.47 13.78
C ILE A 55 7.69 -7.73 14.45
N TYR A 56 7.56 -7.68 15.77
CA TYR A 56 6.93 -8.71 16.58
C TYR A 56 5.54 -8.25 17.01
N LEU A 57 4.52 -9.03 16.67
CA LEU A 57 3.12 -8.81 17.00
C LEU A 57 2.62 -10.00 17.82
N ARG A 58 2.02 -9.73 18.98
CA ARG A 58 1.34 -10.73 19.79
C ARG A 58 -0.04 -10.24 20.20
N ILE A 59 -1.04 -11.09 20.00
CA ILE A 59 -2.38 -10.87 20.55
C ILE A 59 -2.64 -12.02 21.54
N THR A 60 -3.00 -11.69 22.77
CA THR A 60 -3.31 -12.67 23.82
C THR A 60 -4.68 -12.38 24.39
N GLU A 61 -5.56 -13.37 24.43
CA GLU A 61 -6.87 -13.25 25.06
C GLU A 61 -6.70 -13.27 26.59
N VAL A 62 -7.27 -12.27 27.26
CA VAL A 62 -7.13 -12.07 28.73
C VAL A 62 -8.43 -12.39 29.45
N ALA A 63 -9.56 -12.00 28.87
CA ALA A 63 -10.88 -12.28 29.42
C ALA A 63 -11.86 -12.58 28.29
N ALA A 64 -12.45 -13.76 28.33
CA ALA A 64 -13.56 -14.12 27.47
C ALA A 64 -14.84 -13.45 27.96
N SER A 65 -15.66 -12.93 27.04
CA SER A 65 -17.03 -12.50 27.34
C SER A 65 -18.01 -13.47 26.68
N GLU A 66 -19.13 -13.70 27.36
CA GLU A 66 -20.27 -14.45 26.83
C GLU A 66 -21.03 -13.68 25.74
N THR A 67 -20.81 -12.36 25.63
CA THR A 67 -21.51 -11.47 24.68
C THR A 67 -20.86 -11.34 23.30
N GLY A 68 -19.82 -12.13 23.02
CA GLY A 68 -19.19 -12.24 21.68
C GLY A 68 -17.99 -11.31 21.41
N SER A 69 -17.68 -10.37 22.30
CA SER A 69 -16.44 -9.57 22.27
C SER A 69 -15.55 -9.89 23.48
N SER A 70 -14.26 -10.14 23.27
CA SER A 70 -13.32 -10.52 24.35
C SER A 70 -12.30 -9.40 24.56
N ILE A 71 -11.64 -9.41 25.72
CA ILE A 71 -10.54 -8.49 25.99
C ILE A 71 -9.23 -9.15 25.55
N TYR A 72 -8.49 -8.46 24.69
CA TYR A 72 -7.19 -8.90 24.19
C TYR A 72 -6.09 -7.92 24.61
N THR A 73 -4.95 -8.46 25.00
CA THR A 73 -3.69 -7.70 25.06
C THR A 73 -3.04 -7.73 23.69
N LEU A 74 -2.85 -6.55 23.10
CA LEU A 74 -2.11 -6.35 21.87
C LEU A 74 -0.72 -5.80 22.22
N ARG A 75 0.33 -6.53 21.83
CA ARG A 75 1.72 -6.10 21.94
C ARG A 75 2.34 -6.03 20.55
N ILE A 76 2.93 -4.89 20.22
CA ILE A 76 3.73 -4.69 19.01
C ILE A 76 5.09 -4.14 19.41
N GLU A 77 6.15 -4.74 18.87
CA GLU A 77 7.54 -4.36 19.11
C GLU A 77 8.28 -4.23 17.78
N ASP A 78 9.07 -3.18 17.65
CA ASP A 78 9.87 -2.86 16.47
C ASP A 78 11.35 -2.61 16.81
N ASN A 79 12.22 -2.65 15.80
CA ASN A 79 13.64 -2.30 15.87
C ASN A 79 13.95 -0.93 15.25
N GLY A 80 12.99 0.00 15.29
CA GLY A 80 13.03 1.28 14.60
C GLY A 80 13.93 2.34 15.25
N THR A 81 13.58 3.61 15.09
CA THR A 81 14.34 4.73 15.67
C THR A 81 14.29 4.78 17.19
N GLY A 82 13.21 4.27 17.79
CA GLY A 82 12.75 4.66 19.12
C GLY A 82 12.13 6.04 19.14
N VAL A 83 11.56 6.42 20.29
CA VAL A 83 11.03 7.76 20.58
C VAL A 83 11.79 8.33 21.77
N PRO A 84 12.32 9.57 21.70
CA PRO A 84 12.99 10.20 22.84
C PRO A 84 12.07 10.31 24.05
N ALA A 85 12.61 10.12 25.26
CA ALA A 85 11.84 10.03 26.51
C ALA A 85 10.85 11.20 26.71
N GLU A 86 11.32 12.43 26.45
CA GLU A 86 10.53 13.67 26.54
C GLU A 86 9.30 13.70 25.62
N HIS A 87 9.35 12.98 24.50
CA HIS A 87 8.28 12.96 23.51
C HIS A 87 7.37 11.74 23.63
N ILE A 88 7.73 10.70 24.41
CA ILE A 88 6.91 9.48 24.53
C ILE A 88 5.49 9.82 25.00
N PRO A 89 5.27 10.54 26.13
CA PRO A 89 3.92 10.81 26.60
C PRO A 89 3.09 11.59 25.58
N HIS A 90 3.67 12.57 24.89
CA HIS A 90 2.95 13.38 23.92
C HIS A 90 2.64 12.61 22.63
N CYS A 91 3.58 11.82 22.11
CA CYS A 91 3.38 11.01 20.90
C CYS A 91 2.26 9.98 21.02
N PHE A 92 2.02 9.47 22.23
CA PHE A 92 1.06 8.40 22.47
C PHE A 92 -0.18 8.81 23.27
N GLY A 93 -0.15 9.97 23.96
CA GLY A 93 -1.24 10.46 24.79
C GLY A 93 -1.80 11.83 24.40
N GLN A 94 -1.36 12.42 23.29
CA GLN A 94 -1.91 13.68 22.77
C GLN A 94 -2.34 13.52 21.31
N VAL A 95 -3.61 13.78 21.04
CA VAL A 95 -4.17 13.74 19.68
C VAL A 95 -3.62 14.93 18.88
N PHE A 96 -3.25 14.69 17.61
CA PHE A 96 -2.57 15.65 16.73
C PHE A 96 -1.20 16.12 17.24
N TYR A 97 -0.45 15.22 17.87
CA TYR A 97 0.96 15.41 18.15
C TYR A 97 1.79 14.44 17.30
N GLY A 98 2.83 14.92 16.63
CA GLY A 98 3.71 14.03 15.87
C GLY A 98 4.68 14.74 14.93
N SER A 99 5.55 13.95 14.30
CA SER A 99 6.60 14.44 13.39
C SER A 99 6.20 14.47 11.91
N LYS A 100 4.95 14.08 11.58
CA LYS A 100 4.52 13.81 10.19
C LYS A 100 3.89 15.01 9.45
N TYR A 101 4.12 16.26 9.88
CA TYR A 101 3.51 17.46 9.26
C TYR A 101 4.25 17.99 8.02
N THR A 102 5.42 17.46 7.69
CA THR A 102 6.15 17.83 6.48
C THR A 102 5.51 17.21 5.24
N LEU A 103 5.43 17.95 4.13
CA LEU A 103 4.92 17.44 2.87
C LEU A 103 5.92 16.44 2.23
N LYS A 104 5.76 15.16 2.58
CA LYS A 104 6.49 14.01 2.03
C LYS A 104 5.59 12.78 2.11
N GLN A 105 5.88 11.74 1.32
CA GLN A 105 5.16 10.48 1.43
C GLN A 105 5.33 9.87 2.84
N ALA A 106 4.22 9.42 3.42
CA ALA A 106 4.17 8.65 4.65
C ALA A 106 2.96 7.69 4.64
N ARG A 107 3.01 6.61 5.43
CA ARG A 107 1.85 5.73 5.67
C ARG A 107 0.79 6.45 6.51
N GLY A 108 1.20 6.96 7.66
CA GLY A 108 0.36 7.77 8.56
C GLY A 108 0.30 9.25 8.17
N THR A 109 -0.88 9.88 8.24
CA THR A 109 -1.09 11.28 7.78
C THR A 109 -1.25 12.31 8.89
N PHE A 110 -1.68 11.95 10.11
CA PHE A 110 -2.14 12.95 11.11
C PHE A 110 -1.67 12.75 12.55
N GLY A 111 -0.78 11.77 12.83
CA GLY A 111 -0.41 11.47 14.22
C GLY A 111 -1.60 11.05 15.08
N LEU A 112 -2.63 10.48 14.46
CA LEU A 112 -3.91 10.10 15.09
C LEU A 112 -3.96 8.62 15.47
N GLY A 113 -3.54 7.73 14.55
CA GLY A 113 -3.89 6.31 14.62
C GLY A 113 -3.43 5.59 15.89
N GLY A 114 -2.17 5.82 16.30
CA GLY A 114 -1.62 5.23 17.53
C GLY A 114 -2.36 5.71 18.78
N THR A 115 -2.55 7.03 18.91
CA THR A 115 -3.27 7.64 20.03
C THR A 115 -4.73 7.19 20.09
N ILE A 116 -5.42 7.08 18.94
CA ILE A 116 -6.81 6.60 18.92
C ILE A 116 -6.88 5.12 19.31
N THR A 117 -5.90 4.31 18.92
CA THR A 117 -5.81 2.90 19.34
C THR A 117 -5.71 2.80 20.87
N ILE A 118 -4.87 3.64 21.48
CA ILE A 118 -4.72 3.73 22.94
C ILE A 118 -6.02 4.21 23.59
N LEU A 119 -6.62 5.26 23.03
CA LEU A 119 -7.88 5.81 23.51
C LEU A 119 -8.99 4.74 23.50
N TYR A 120 -9.13 4.00 22.40
CA TYR A 120 -10.09 2.90 22.29
C TYR A 120 -9.85 1.81 23.35
N GLY A 121 -8.59 1.40 23.55
CA GLY A 121 -8.22 0.44 24.59
C GLY A 121 -8.60 0.93 25.99
N GLN A 122 -8.29 2.19 26.29
CA GLN A 122 -8.63 2.83 27.57
C GLN A 122 -10.15 2.93 27.80
N ILE A 123 -10.92 3.30 26.77
CA ILE A 123 -12.38 3.43 26.90
C ILE A 123 -13.04 2.07 27.13
N THR A 124 -12.54 1.02 26.48
CA THR A 124 -13.15 -0.32 26.52
C THR A 124 -12.71 -1.14 27.73
N THR A 125 -11.48 -0.97 28.19
CA THR A 125 -10.91 -1.81 29.27
C THR A 125 -10.55 -1.03 30.53
N HIS A 126 -10.51 0.30 30.47
CA HIS A 126 -10.03 1.18 31.54
C HIS A 126 -8.63 0.81 32.07
N LYS A 127 -7.81 0.16 31.23
CA LYS A 127 -6.42 -0.16 31.55
C LYS A 127 -5.44 0.84 30.92
N PRO A 128 -4.32 1.13 31.59
CA PRO A 128 -3.28 1.96 31.01
C PRO A 128 -2.55 1.26 29.86
N VAL A 129 -1.95 2.05 28.98
CA VAL A 129 -1.01 1.56 27.97
C VAL A 129 0.39 1.51 28.57
N ARG A 130 1.14 0.45 28.25
CA ARG A 130 2.56 0.33 28.55
C ARG A 130 3.38 0.57 27.29
N ILE A 131 4.28 1.55 27.36
CA ILE A 131 5.12 1.96 26.24
C ILE A 131 6.56 1.85 26.68
N THR A 132 7.34 1.03 25.98
CA THR A 132 8.78 0.88 26.19
C THR A 132 9.49 1.43 24.96
N SER A 133 10.43 2.35 25.12
CA SER A 133 11.19 2.87 23.96
C SER A 133 12.61 3.21 24.33
N SER A 134 13.51 3.06 23.36
CA SER A 134 14.90 3.49 23.47
C SER A 134 15.42 3.97 22.12
N THR A 135 16.18 5.06 22.14
CA THR A 135 16.93 5.59 20.99
C THR A 135 18.35 5.02 20.90
N GLY A 136 18.66 3.99 21.69
CA GLY A 136 19.97 3.33 21.80
C GLY A 136 20.71 3.64 23.11
N GLY A 137 20.24 4.62 23.89
CA GLY A 137 20.65 4.84 25.27
C GLY A 137 19.78 4.04 26.24
N ASP A 138 19.42 4.62 27.38
CA ASP A 138 18.54 3.97 28.35
C ASP A 138 17.19 3.54 27.75
N ILE A 139 16.57 2.54 28.38
CA ILE A 139 15.22 2.09 28.03
C ILE A 139 14.26 2.80 28.96
N HIS A 140 13.33 3.56 28.38
CA HIS A 140 12.28 4.23 29.14
C HIS A 140 10.98 3.47 29.00
N GLU A 141 10.39 3.10 30.14
CA GLU A 141 9.09 2.45 30.24
C GLU A 141 8.09 3.39 30.90
N TYR A 142 7.00 3.68 30.19
CA TYR A 142 5.89 4.49 30.65
C TYR A 142 4.63 3.63 30.77
N GLU A 143 3.95 3.74 31.90
CA GLU A 143 2.57 3.31 32.06
C GLU A 143 1.71 4.56 32.16
N MET A 144 0.78 4.74 31.23
CA MET A 144 0.05 5.99 31.09
C MET A 144 -1.36 5.81 30.55
N MET A 145 -2.17 6.85 30.76
CA MET A 145 -3.52 7.01 30.22
C MET A 145 -3.63 8.34 29.49
N ILE A 146 -4.75 8.57 28.83
CA ILE A 146 -5.11 9.82 28.17
C ILE A 146 -6.18 10.51 29.00
N ASP A 147 -5.92 11.75 29.40
CA ASP A 147 -6.96 12.65 29.91
C ASP A 147 -7.78 13.12 28.70
N ILE A 148 -8.97 12.53 28.55
CA ILE A 148 -9.86 12.73 27.39
C ILE A 148 -10.39 14.16 27.35
N GLU A 149 -10.70 14.75 28.52
CA GLU A 149 -11.25 16.10 28.63
C GLU A 149 -10.22 17.15 28.19
N HIS A 150 -8.97 17.00 28.65
CA HIS A 150 -7.91 17.99 28.40
C HIS A 150 -6.98 17.64 27.22
N ASN A 151 -7.14 16.47 26.59
CA ASN A 151 -6.26 15.95 25.53
C ASN A 151 -4.77 15.98 25.92
N ARG A 152 -4.45 15.45 27.10
CA ARG A 152 -3.08 15.39 27.63
C ARG A 152 -2.74 13.99 28.16
N PRO A 153 -1.45 13.59 28.14
CA PRO A 153 -1.03 12.34 28.74
C PRO A 153 -1.12 12.41 30.27
N LEU A 154 -1.63 11.35 30.89
CA LEU A 154 -1.62 11.09 32.32
C LEU A 154 -0.62 9.98 32.62
N ILE A 155 0.55 10.34 33.13
CA ILE A 155 1.62 9.39 33.45
C ILE A 155 1.33 8.77 34.82
N LEU A 156 1.16 7.45 34.88
CA LEU A 156 0.95 6.70 36.13
C LEU A 156 2.27 6.21 36.70
N LYS A 157 3.17 5.74 35.82
CA LYS A 157 4.48 5.21 36.20
C LYS A 157 5.50 5.50 35.12
N HIS A 158 6.72 5.83 35.54
CA HIS A 158 7.88 5.95 34.66
C HIS A 158 9.05 5.18 35.28
N THR A 159 9.63 4.24 34.53
CA THR A 159 10.78 3.45 34.94
C THR A 159 11.88 3.59 33.89
N VAL A 160 13.12 3.77 34.35
CA VAL A 160 14.30 3.80 33.48
C VAL A 160 15.10 2.52 33.72
N LEU A 161 15.40 1.79 32.65
CA LEU A 161 16.12 0.54 32.68
C LEU A 161 17.43 0.67 31.91
N ASP A 162 18.47 0.04 32.44
CA ASP A 162 19.81 0.01 31.83
C ASP A 162 19.82 -0.85 30.55
N ASN A 163 20.38 -0.32 29.46
CA ASN A 163 20.31 -0.91 28.14
C ASN A 163 21.54 -1.73 27.76
N LYS A 164 21.85 -2.76 28.57
CA LYS A 164 23.05 -3.60 28.39
C LYS A 164 23.16 -4.28 27.02
N LYS A 165 22.03 -4.51 26.34
CA LYS A 165 21.95 -5.16 25.03
C LYS A 165 21.93 -4.18 23.85
N GLY A 166 21.93 -2.87 24.10
CA GLY A 166 21.83 -1.85 23.06
C GLY A 166 20.53 -1.94 22.25
N TRP A 167 19.43 -2.37 22.88
CA TRP A 167 18.12 -2.42 22.24
C TRP A 167 17.69 -1.03 21.80
N ARG A 168 17.13 -0.92 20.60
CA ARG A 168 16.65 0.35 20.06
C ARG A 168 15.43 0.10 19.21
N GLY A 169 14.34 0.75 19.57
CA GLY A 169 13.02 0.48 19.03
C GLY A 169 11.92 0.96 19.96
N THR A 170 10.70 0.56 19.66
CA THR A 170 9.52 0.84 20.49
C THR A 170 8.70 -0.42 20.67
N ALA A 171 8.18 -0.64 21.88
CA ALA A 171 7.18 -1.63 22.18
C ALA A 171 5.94 -0.95 22.77
N VAL A 172 4.78 -1.24 22.22
CA VAL A 172 3.47 -0.74 22.69
C VAL A 172 2.64 -1.94 23.09
N GLU A 173 2.17 -1.94 24.33
CA GLU A 173 1.33 -2.99 24.90
C GLU A 173 0.07 -2.35 25.50
N LEU A 174 -1.10 -2.71 24.97
CA LEU A 174 -2.40 -2.22 25.46
C LEU A 174 -3.44 -3.33 25.50
N GLN A 175 -4.45 -3.15 26.35
CA GLN A 175 -5.65 -4.00 26.33
C GLN A 175 -6.77 -3.30 25.55
N LEU A 176 -7.49 -4.06 24.73
CA LEU A 176 -8.63 -3.57 23.98
C LEU A 176 -9.70 -4.67 23.83
N GLU A 177 -10.95 -4.25 23.80
CA GLU A 177 -12.08 -5.13 23.47
C GLU A 177 -12.12 -5.40 21.95
N GLY A 178 -12.38 -6.64 21.56
CA GLY A 178 -12.45 -6.98 20.14
C GLY A 178 -13.07 -8.35 19.84
N ASP A 179 -13.17 -8.68 18.55
CA ASP A 179 -13.55 -10.03 18.09
C ASP A 179 -12.49 -10.56 17.11
N TYR A 180 -11.56 -11.37 17.64
CA TYR A 180 -10.48 -11.93 16.84
C TYR A 180 -11.00 -13.01 15.87
N SER A 181 -12.03 -13.77 16.24
CA SER A 181 -12.55 -14.87 15.43
C SER A 181 -13.05 -14.37 14.08
N ARG A 182 -13.78 -13.25 14.05
CA ARG A 182 -14.24 -12.60 12.80
C ARG A 182 -13.13 -11.87 12.05
N SER A 183 -12.14 -11.34 12.75
CA SER A 183 -11.07 -10.54 12.14
C SER A 183 -9.85 -11.33 11.70
N ARG A 184 -9.72 -12.59 12.14
CA ARG A 184 -8.57 -13.45 11.87
C ARG A 184 -8.16 -13.49 10.40
N TYR A 185 -9.10 -13.76 9.50
CA TYR A 185 -8.79 -13.86 8.06
C TYR A 185 -8.28 -12.52 7.51
N ARG A 186 -8.95 -11.42 7.88
CA ARG A 186 -8.58 -10.08 7.43
C ARG A 186 -7.23 -9.64 7.97
N LEU A 187 -6.94 -9.98 9.23
CA LEU A 187 -5.65 -9.68 9.85
C LEU A 187 -4.52 -10.45 9.17
N TYR A 188 -4.73 -11.75 8.91
CA TYR A 188 -3.78 -12.54 8.14
C TYR A 188 -3.54 -11.97 6.74
N GLU A 189 -4.60 -11.65 6.01
CA GLU A 189 -4.50 -11.03 4.68
C GLU A 189 -3.80 -9.67 4.71
N TYR A 190 -4.03 -8.86 5.75
CA TYR A 190 -3.32 -7.60 5.95
C TYR A 190 -1.82 -7.79 6.14
N LEU A 191 -1.42 -8.72 7.00
CA LEU A 191 -0.01 -8.99 7.26
C LEU A 191 0.67 -9.60 6.03
N LYS A 192 -0.01 -10.51 5.33
CA LYS A 192 0.45 -11.09 4.06
C LYS A 192 0.66 -10.01 2.99
N GLN A 193 -0.33 -9.14 2.79
CA GLN A 193 -0.23 -8.04 1.82
C GLN A 193 0.78 -6.97 2.25
N THR A 194 0.93 -6.72 3.55
CA THR A 194 1.99 -5.86 4.09
C THR A 194 3.36 -6.45 3.79
N ALA A 195 3.56 -7.76 3.98
CA ALA A 195 4.80 -8.44 3.63
C ALA A 195 5.08 -8.45 2.10
N MET A 196 4.02 -8.42 1.27
CA MET A 196 4.13 -8.34 -0.19
C MET A 196 4.71 -6.99 -0.65
N VAL A 197 4.32 -5.87 -0.05
CA VAL A 197 4.84 -4.54 -0.42
C VAL A 197 6.07 -4.11 0.36
N ASN A 198 6.43 -4.87 1.39
CA ASN A 198 7.63 -4.68 2.19
C ASN A 198 8.43 -6.01 2.23
N PRO A 199 8.99 -6.46 1.10
CA PRO A 199 9.72 -7.74 1.03
C PRO A 199 10.99 -7.75 1.89
N TYR A 200 11.40 -6.58 2.40
CA TYR A 200 12.53 -6.38 3.30
C TYR A 200 12.17 -6.44 4.79
N ALA A 201 10.90 -6.63 5.13
CA ALA A 201 10.46 -6.72 6.53
C ALA A 201 10.33 -8.19 6.97
N ASP A 202 10.78 -8.46 8.20
CA ASP A 202 10.36 -9.63 8.96
C ASP A 202 9.14 -9.26 9.82
N ILE A 203 8.05 -9.99 9.66
CA ILE A 203 6.84 -9.82 10.48
C ILE A 203 6.53 -11.15 11.15
N THR A 204 6.60 -11.16 12.48
CA THR A 204 6.26 -12.32 13.31
C THR A 204 4.96 -12.03 14.05
N PHE A 205 3.93 -12.85 13.82
CA PHE A 205 2.64 -12.70 14.46
C PHE A 205 2.27 -13.96 15.26
N VAL A 206 2.04 -13.80 16.56
CA VAL A 206 1.49 -14.83 17.43
C VAL A 206 0.03 -14.50 17.72
N ASP A 207 -0.87 -15.39 17.31
CA ASP A 207 -2.30 -15.20 17.53
C ASP A 207 -2.77 -15.64 18.92
N PRO A 208 -4.01 -15.31 19.33
CA PRO A 208 -4.55 -15.71 20.63
C PRO A 208 -4.60 -17.22 20.87
N ARG A 209 -4.59 -18.03 19.79
CA ARG A 209 -4.57 -19.49 19.86
C ARG A 209 -3.15 -20.06 19.90
N GLY A 210 -2.13 -19.21 19.99
CA GLY A 210 -0.72 -19.59 20.00
C GLY A 210 -0.15 -19.97 18.62
N ARG A 211 -0.87 -19.74 17.52
CA ARG A 211 -0.34 -19.99 16.18
C ARG A 211 0.67 -18.92 15.80
N LEU A 212 1.82 -19.40 15.35
CA LEU A 212 2.90 -18.56 14.84
C LEU A 212 2.80 -18.39 13.33
N TYR A 213 2.62 -17.15 12.89
CA TYR A 213 2.75 -16.73 11.50
C TYR A 213 4.07 -15.98 11.33
N ARG A 214 4.88 -16.37 10.35
CA ARG A 214 6.17 -15.73 10.09
C ARG A 214 6.31 -15.37 8.62
N PHE A 215 6.31 -14.07 8.35
CA PHE A 215 6.57 -13.51 7.04
C PHE A 215 8.04 -13.06 7.02
N LYS A 216 8.93 -13.95 6.57
CA LYS A 216 10.38 -13.67 6.54
C LYS A 216 10.75 -12.68 5.44
N ARG A 217 11.71 -11.79 5.62
CA ARG A 217 12.21 -10.95 4.52
C ARG A 217 12.80 -11.81 3.38
N ALA A 218 12.66 -11.35 2.15
CA ALA A 218 13.29 -11.93 0.96
C ALA A 218 14.50 -11.11 0.47
N THR A 219 14.63 -9.86 0.91
CA THR A 219 15.75 -8.97 0.57
C THR A 219 16.07 -8.07 1.76
N GLU A 220 17.25 -7.46 1.78
CA GLU A 220 17.61 -6.41 2.74
C GLU A 220 17.60 -5.02 2.09
N GLN A 221 17.43 -4.98 0.77
CA GLN A 221 17.37 -3.73 0.02
C GLN A 221 16.06 -2.98 0.35
N MET A 222 16.23 -1.74 0.80
CA MET A 222 15.12 -0.85 1.08
C MET A 222 14.98 0.24 0.02
N PRO A 223 13.75 0.71 -0.22
CA PRO A 223 13.50 1.82 -1.13
C PRO A 223 14.09 3.14 -0.60
N PRO A 224 14.37 4.12 -1.48
CA PRO A 224 14.97 5.40 -1.08
C PRO A 224 14.01 6.22 -0.21
N LEU A 225 14.52 6.93 0.79
CA LEU A 225 13.69 7.75 1.66
C LEU A 225 13.09 8.97 0.93
N PRO A 226 11.80 9.30 1.19
CA PRO A 226 11.18 10.48 0.62
C PRO A 226 11.75 11.76 1.26
N LYS A 227 11.98 12.79 0.44
CA LYS A 227 12.48 14.10 0.89
C LYS A 227 11.33 15.08 1.17
N PRO A 228 11.42 15.93 2.20
CA PRO A 228 10.45 16.99 2.40
C PRO A 228 10.54 18.02 1.27
N VAL A 229 9.40 18.41 0.71
CA VAL A 229 9.32 19.42 -0.37
C VAL A 229 8.34 20.54 -0.02
N LYS A 230 8.44 21.63 -0.77
CA LYS A 230 7.51 22.78 -0.70
C LYS A 230 6.19 22.45 -1.39
N PRO A 231 5.07 23.08 -1.01
CA PRO A 231 3.79 22.90 -1.70
C PRO A 231 3.85 23.37 -3.16
N HIS A 232 3.08 22.71 -4.02
CA HIS A 232 2.90 23.15 -5.42
C HIS A 232 1.71 24.13 -5.52
N PRO A 233 1.79 25.19 -6.35
CA PRO A 233 0.70 26.18 -6.47
C PRO A 233 -0.68 25.58 -6.80
N HIS A 234 -0.76 24.61 -7.71
CA HIS A 234 -2.02 23.91 -8.05
C HIS A 234 -2.73 23.25 -6.85
N GLY A 235 -2.00 22.84 -5.82
CA GLY A 235 -2.54 22.05 -4.71
C GLY A 235 -2.83 22.84 -3.44
N ILE A 236 -2.66 24.16 -3.48
CA ILE A 236 -2.84 24.99 -2.29
C ILE A 236 -4.30 25.43 -2.12
N ASP A 237 -4.72 25.58 -0.87
CA ASP A 237 -5.98 26.19 -0.48
C ASP A 237 -5.75 27.59 0.13
N VAL A 238 -6.84 28.31 0.35
CA VAL A 238 -6.83 29.69 0.86
C VAL A 238 -6.17 29.77 2.24
N GLU A 239 -6.44 28.80 3.11
CA GLU A 239 -5.92 28.79 4.48
C GLU A 239 -4.41 28.52 4.51
N THR A 240 -3.94 27.53 3.75
CA THR A 240 -2.51 27.26 3.62
C THR A 240 -1.79 28.46 3.02
N PHE A 241 -2.36 29.10 1.99
CA PHE A 241 -1.78 30.30 1.41
C PHE A 241 -1.68 31.43 2.45
N ARG A 242 -2.74 31.67 3.22
CA ARG A 242 -2.77 32.66 4.30
C ARG A 242 -1.74 32.37 5.38
N ARG A 243 -1.58 31.11 5.79
CA ARG A 243 -0.53 30.70 6.75
C ARG A 243 0.86 30.99 6.20
N LEU A 244 1.12 30.69 4.93
CA LEU A 244 2.39 31.02 4.28
C LEU A 244 2.64 32.53 4.25
N VAL A 245 1.61 33.34 3.97
CA VAL A 245 1.70 34.81 4.02
C VAL A 245 1.98 35.32 5.43
N ALA A 246 1.45 34.68 6.47
CA ALA A 246 1.68 35.09 7.86
C ALA A 246 3.11 34.82 8.34
N ILE A 247 3.75 33.75 7.84
CA ILE A 247 5.11 33.35 8.26
C ILE A 247 6.22 33.91 7.34
N THR A 248 5.87 34.40 6.16
CA THR A 248 6.87 34.79 5.15
C THR A 248 7.63 36.06 5.52
N LYS A 249 8.92 36.09 5.16
CA LYS A 249 9.76 37.29 5.22
C LYS A 249 9.92 37.97 3.86
N ALA A 250 9.29 37.42 2.81
CA ALA A 250 9.41 37.93 1.45
C ALA A 250 8.84 39.35 1.32
N ARG A 251 9.60 40.25 0.68
CA ARG A 251 9.21 41.66 0.48
C ARG A 251 8.36 41.89 -0.78
N SER A 252 8.22 40.89 -1.63
CA SER A 252 7.43 40.97 -2.87
C SER A 252 6.71 39.65 -3.15
N MET A 253 5.58 39.72 -3.84
CA MET A 253 4.83 38.55 -4.28
C MET A 253 5.64 37.65 -5.22
N LYS A 254 6.50 38.23 -6.07
CA LYS A 254 7.43 37.46 -6.90
C LYS A 254 8.37 36.60 -6.05
N ALA A 255 9.01 37.20 -5.04
CA ALA A 255 9.90 36.48 -4.14
C ALA A 255 9.15 35.44 -3.30
N PHE A 256 7.96 35.78 -2.81
CA PHE A 256 7.09 34.88 -2.06
C PHE A 256 6.77 33.61 -2.86
N MET A 257 6.37 33.76 -4.13
CA MET A 257 6.03 32.64 -4.99
C MET A 257 7.24 31.71 -5.25
N MET A 258 8.45 32.27 -5.39
CA MET A 258 9.68 31.48 -5.58
C MET A 258 10.18 30.83 -4.29
N GLU A 259 9.98 31.47 -3.14
CA GLU A 259 10.47 31.00 -1.85
C GLU A 259 9.59 29.88 -1.28
N HIS A 260 8.27 29.99 -1.39
CA HIS A 260 7.33 29.09 -0.70
C HIS A 260 6.78 27.97 -1.58
N PHE A 261 6.95 28.04 -2.90
CA PHE A 261 6.37 27.05 -3.83
C PHE A 261 7.43 26.36 -4.68
N GLN A 262 7.17 25.09 -4.99
CA GLN A 262 7.94 24.35 -5.99
C GLN A 262 7.45 24.63 -7.40
N GLY A 263 8.33 24.45 -8.39
CA GLY A 263 7.99 24.60 -9.81
C GLY A 263 7.76 26.05 -10.26
N VAL A 264 8.17 27.03 -9.45
CA VAL A 264 7.99 28.46 -9.74
C VAL A 264 9.34 29.17 -9.92
N GLY A 265 9.69 29.43 -11.18
CA GLY A 265 10.83 30.28 -11.53
C GLY A 265 10.47 31.78 -11.56
N PRO A 266 11.47 32.67 -11.75
CA PRO A 266 11.23 34.13 -11.78
C PRO A 266 10.29 34.56 -12.90
N THR A 267 10.42 33.97 -14.09
CA THR A 267 9.55 34.25 -15.25
C THR A 267 8.13 33.71 -15.04
N THR A 268 8.02 32.49 -14.53
CA THR A 268 6.72 31.85 -14.22
C THR A 268 5.96 32.61 -13.16
N ALA A 269 6.64 33.04 -12.08
CA ALA A 269 6.06 33.87 -11.03
C ALA A 269 5.46 35.16 -11.59
N GLU A 270 6.20 35.87 -12.45
CA GLU A 270 5.69 37.11 -13.05
C GLU A 270 4.49 36.87 -13.97
N LYS A 271 4.56 35.85 -14.84
CA LYS A 271 3.45 35.49 -15.73
C LYS A 271 2.18 35.16 -14.94
N PHE A 272 2.32 34.33 -13.91
CA PHE A 272 1.22 33.94 -13.03
C PHE A 272 0.61 35.14 -12.31
N LEU A 273 1.44 35.99 -11.68
CA LEU A 273 0.94 37.15 -10.92
C LEU A 273 0.24 38.16 -11.83
N ARG A 274 0.75 38.38 -13.06
CA ARG A 274 0.07 39.21 -14.07
C ARG A 274 -1.27 38.61 -14.49
N ALA A 275 -1.32 37.29 -14.74
CA ALA A 275 -2.57 36.59 -15.06
C ALA A 275 -3.60 36.70 -13.92
N ALA A 276 -3.15 36.60 -12.67
CA ALA A 276 -3.97 36.77 -11.48
C ALA A 276 -4.31 38.25 -11.15
N LYS A 277 -3.86 39.21 -11.97
CA LYS A 277 -4.03 40.66 -11.77
C LYS A 277 -3.48 41.16 -10.42
N ILE A 278 -2.37 40.59 -9.97
CA ILE A 278 -1.63 41.00 -8.77
C ILE A 278 -0.29 41.61 -9.18
N ASN A 279 0.04 42.77 -8.60
CA ASN A 279 1.33 43.40 -8.85
C ASN A 279 2.47 42.52 -8.28
N PRO A 280 3.45 42.08 -9.09
CA PRO A 280 4.55 41.24 -8.61
C PRO A 280 5.40 41.87 -7.50
N LYS A 281 5.41 43.20 -7.41
CA LYS A 281 6.12 43.98 -6.38
C LYS A 281 5.30 44.24 -5.12
N ALA A 282 4.01 43.87 -5.11
CA ALA A 282 3.17 44.01 -3.91
C ALA A 282 3.74 43.19 -2.75
N LYS A 283 3.55 43.67 -1.52
CA LYS A 283 3.96 42.93 -0.32
C LYS A 283 2.95 41.81 -0.05
N PRO A 284 3.38 40.59 0.35
CA PRO A 284 2.44 39.52 0.71
C PRO A 284 1.47 39.92 1.82
N SER A 285 1.95 40.66 2.82
CA SER A 285 1.15 41.12 3.96
C SER A 285 0.07 42.16 3.61
N SER A 286 0.14 42.80 2.43
CA SER A 286 -0.86 43.79 2.01
C SER A 286 -2.00 43.18 1.18
N LEU A 287 -1.99 41.86 0.94
CA LEU A 287 -3.05 41.19 0.19
C LEU A 287 -4.34 41.15 0.99
N LYS A 288 -5.46 41.50 0.33
CA LYS A 288 -6.79 41.32 0.93
C LYS A 288 -7.25 39.87 0.82
N PRO A 289 -8.21 39.42 1.65
CA PRO A 289 -8.76 38.06 1.55
C PRO A 289 -9.26 37.71 0.13
N GLU A 290 -9.86 38.67 -0.57
CA GLU A 290 -10.37 38.47 -1.95
C GLU A 290 -9.22 38.24 -2.94
N ASP A 291 -8.08 38.90 -2.75
CA ASP A 291 -6.89 38.71 -3.56
C ASP A 291 -6.32 37.29 -3.41
N ILE A 292 -6.33 36.76 -2.18
CA ILE A 292 -5.87 35.40 -1.89
C ILE A 292 -6.77 34.38 -2.58
N VAL A 293 -8.10 34.54 -2.49
CA VAL A 293 -9.05 33.66 -3.18
C VAL A 293 -8.82 33.68 -4.69
N ARG A 294 -8.62 34.87 -5.27
CA ARG A 294 -8.31 35.02 -6.69
C ARG A 294 -7.01 34.34 -7.09
N LEU A 295 -5.94 34.50 -6.30
CA LEU A 295 -4.64 33.84 -6.53
C LEU A 295 -4.78 32.32 -6.51
N VAL A 296 -5.49 31.76 -5.52
CA VAL A 296 -5.68 30.31 -5.40
C VAL A 296 -6.49 29.75 -6.57
N ARG A 297 -7.55 30.44 -7.00
CA ARG A 297 -8.34 30.04 -8.19
C ARG A 297 -7.50 30.09 -9.46
N ALA A 298 -6.80 31.21 -9.69
CA ALA A 298 -5.91 31.36 -10.84
C ALA A 298 -4.79 30.30 -10.85
N ALA A 299 -4.29 29.90 -9.67
CA ALA A 299 -3.24 28.90 -9.56
C ALA A 299 -3.71 27.51 -10.02
N ARG A 300 -5.01 27.18 -9.93
CA ARG A 300 -5.55 25.91 -10.41
C ARG A 300 -5.63 25.84 -11.94
N GLU A 301 -5.87 26.96 -12.59
CA GLU A 301 -6.07 27.06 -14.05
C GLU A 301 -4.76 27.34 -14.81
N PHE A 302 -3.71 27.77 -14.12
CA PHE A 302 -2.47 28.20 -14.75
C PHE A 302 -1.55 27.04 -15.13
N ASN A 303 -1.43 26.75 -16.44
CA ASN A 303 -0.73 25.57 -16.95
C ASN A 303 0.80 25.69 -17.06
N ASP A 304 1.39 26.88 -16.92
CA ASP A 304 2.84 27.08 -17.11
C ASP A 304 3.68 26.73 -15.87
N PHE A 305 3.07 26.21 -14.80
CA PHE A 305 3.84 25.71 -13.66
C PHE A 305 4.62 24.45 -14.03
N ILE A 306 5.86 24.38 -13.57
CA ILE A 306 6.67 23.18 -13.74
C ILE A 306 6.11 22.10 -12.81
N ARG A 307 6.08 20.85 -13.29
CA ARG A 307 5.57 19.72 -12.51
C ARG A 307 6.29 19.61 -11.15
N PRO A 308 5.58 19.20 -10.07
CA PRO A 308 6.17 18.94 -8.77
C PRO A 308 7.37 17.99 -8.82
N ASP A 309 8.30 18.17 -7.89
CA ASP A 309 9.45 17.27 -7.72
C ASP A 309 9.00 15.90 -7.20
N PRO A 310 9.29 14.79 -7.90
CA PRO A 310 8.95 13.45 -7.43
C PRO A 310 9.82 12.95 -6.28
N SER A 311 10.88 13.65 -5.88
CA SER A 311 11.81 13.24 -4.81
C SER A 311 11.15 13.15 -3.41
N CYS A 312 9.95 13.72 -3.27
CA CYS A 312 9.11 13.56 -2.07
C CYS A 312 8.38 12.22 -2.00
N LEU A 313 8.49 11.40 -3.05
CA LEU A 313 7.91 10.08 -3.14
C LEU A 313 8.98 9.00 -2.94
N SER A 314 8.51 7.87 -2.46
CA SER A 314 9.25 6.65 -2.18
C SER A 314 8.40 5.49 -2.72
N PRO A 315 8.45 5.21 -4.04
CA PRO A 315 7.78 4.06 -4.62
C PRO A 315 8.34 2.74 -4.03
N ILE A 316 7.68 1.61 -4.28
CA ILE A 316 8.22 0.31 -3.87
C ILE A 316 9.41 -0.05 -4.77
N GLY A 317 9.28 0.21 -6.08
CA GLY A 317 10.24 -0.19 -7.09
C GLY A 317 9.85 -1.51 -7.75
N VAL A 318 10.23 -1.65 -9.03
CA VAL A 318 9.91 -2.83 -9.85
C VAL A 318 10.44 -4.11 -9.23
N GLU A 319 11.71 -4.13 -8.82
CA GLU A 319 12.41 -5.30 -8.28
C GLU A 319 11.85 -5.74 -6.92
N LEU A 320 11.62 -4.78 -6.01
CA LEU A 320 11.07 -5.05 -4.69
C LEU A 320 9.62 -5.56 -4.79
N LEU A 321 8.79 -4.92 -5.61
CA LEU A 321 7.41 -5.36 -5.81
C LEU A 321 7.35 -6.75 -6.48
N GLU A 322 8.22 -7.03 -7.44
CA GLU A 322 8.34 -8.36 -8.04
C GLU A 322 8.72 -9.42 -7.00
N THR A 323 9.76 -9.14 -6.19
CA THR A 323 10.23 -10.04 -5.13
C THR A 323 9.13 -10.35 -4.12
N GLY A 324 8.40 -9.32 -3.67
CA GLY A 324 7.32 -9.48 -2.71
C GLY A 324 6.12 -10.25 -3.26
N ILE A 325 5.72 -10.01 -4.51
CA ILE A 325 4.63 -10.75 -5.17
C ILE A 325 5.02 -12.22 -5.35
N ARG A 326 6.23 -12.51 -5.83
CA ARG A 326 6.70 -13.90 -6.02
C ARG A 326 6.69 -14.68 -4.71
N LYS A 327 7.23 -14.07 -3.65
CA LYS A 327 7.29 -14.65 -2.32
C LYS A 327 5.89 -14.93 -1.75
N GLU A 328 5.03 -13.91 -1.64
CA GLU A 328 3.76 -14.05 -0.91
C GLU A 328 2.69 -14.83 -1.67
N LEU A 329 2.78 -14.88 -3.01
CA LEU A 329 1.91 -15.70 -3.84
C LEU A 329 2.54 -17.07 -4.18
N ASN A 330 3.73 -17.38 -3.66
CA ASN A 330 4.48 -18.61 -3.96
C ASN A 330 4.56 -18.88 -5.47
N LEU A 331 4.86 -17.85 -6.25
CA LEU A 331 4.98 -17.97 -7.71
C LEU A 331 6.23 -18.77 -8.05
N ARG A 332 6.07 -19.73 -8.95
CA ARG A 332 7.16 -20.51 -9.52
C ARG A 332 7.79 -19.74 -10.68
N GLU A 333 8.92 -20.23 -11.17
CA GLU A 333 9.62 -19.62 -12.31
C GLU A 333 8.80 -19.72 -13.61
N ASP A 334 7.95 -20.74 -13.74
CA ASP A 334 7.04 -20.93 -14.87
C ASP A 334 5.78 -20.04 -14.79
N ASP A 335 5.50 -19.42 -13.64
CA ASP A 335 4.39 -18.48 -13.53
C ASP A 335 4.77 -17.11 -14.12
N PHE A 336 3.84 -16.55 -14.90
CA PHE A 336 4.01 -15.23 -15.47
C PHE A 336 3.84 -14.14 -14.41
N LEU A 337 4.78 -13.22 -14.35
CA LEU A 337 4.69 -11.98 -13.59
C LEU A 337 5.28 -10.84 -14.41
N LYS A 338 4.55 -9.74 -14.53
CA LYS A 338 5.09 -8.49 -15.08
C LYS A 338 4.74 -7.32 -14.19
N VAL A 339 5.78 -6.68 -13.66
CA VAL A 339 5.68 -5.41 -12.92
C VAL A 339 6.03 -4.23 -13.83
N VAL A 340 5.30 -3.12 -13.68
CA VAL A 340 5.50 -1.87 -14.41
C VAL A 340 5.41 -0.70 -13.42
N GLN A 341 6.44 0.12 -13.37
CA GLN A 341 6.42 1.43 -12.71
C GLN A 341 6.27 2.53 -13.76
N ARG A 342 5.33 3.45 -13.53
CA ARG A 342 5.09 4.59 -14.40
C ARG A 342 5.96 5.78 -14.02
N LYS A 343 6.09 6.73 -14.95
CA LYS A 343 6.72 8.02 -14.66
C LYS A 343 5.84 8.81 -13.68
N PRO A 344 6.42 9.69 -12.85
CA PRO A 344 5.63 10.55 -11.98
C PRO A 344 4.61 11.38 -12.74
N ALA A 345 3.39 11.38 -12.24
CA ALA A 345 2.27 12.18 -12.70
C ALA A 345 1.83 13.14 -11.59
N THR A 346 0.88 14.01 -11.87
CA THR A 346 0.40 15.03 -10.92
C THR A 346 -1.11 15.10 -10.98
N TYR A 347 -1.76 15.21 -9.83
CA TYR A 347 -3.18 15.49 -9.72
C TYR A 347 -3.38 16.53 -8.63
N LEU A 348 -4.18 17.57 -8.88
CA LEU A 348 -4.42 18.66 -7.92
C LEU A 348 -3.13 19.21 -7.26
N GLY A 349 -2.02 19.29 -8.00
CA GLY A 349 -0.72 19.74 -7.49
C GLY A 349 0.08 18.76 -6.64
N PHE A 350 -0.42 17.54 -6.41
CA PHE A 350 0.30 16.49 -5.68
C PHE A 350 0.96 15.51 -6.67
N PRO A 351 2.29 15.28 -6.58
CA PRO A 351 2.94 14.26 -7.39
C PRO A 351 2.51 12.87 -6.93
N PHE A 352 2.31 11.97 -7.88
CA PHE A 352 2.04 10.57 -7.61
C PHE A 352 2.73 9.64 -8.61
N ILE A 353 3.02 8.42 -8.20
CA ILE A 353 3.54 7.35 -9.07
C ILE A 353 2.60 6.14 -8.95
N VAL A 354 2.33 5.50 -10.08
CA VAL A 354 1.58 4.25 -10.15
C VAL A 354 2.51 3.10 -10.50
N GLU A 355 2.44 2.04 -9.70
CA GLU A 355 3.07 0.76 -9.95
C GLU A 355 1.98 -0.29 -10.13
N ALA A 356 2.08 -1.11 -11.16
CA ALA A 356 1.10 -2.14 -11.44
C ALA A 356 1.81 -3.46 -11.77
N ALA A 357 1.24 -4.56 -11.32
CA ALA A 357 1.69 -5.88 -11.69
C ALA A 357 0.53 -6.77 -12.13
N ILE A 358 0.83 -7.67 -13.06
CA ILE A 358 -0.10 -8.73 -13.46
C ILE A 358 0.63 -10.06 -13.33
N ALA A 359 0.00 -10.99 -12.62
CA ALA A 359 0.50 -12.34 -12.45
C ALA A 359 -0.53 -13.36 -12.92
N HIS A 360 -0.06 -14.40 -13.62
CA HIS A 360 -0.89 -15.49 -14.14
C HIS A 360 -0.09 -16.80 -14.10
N GLY A 361 -0.72 -17.90 -13.69
CA GLY A 361 -0.07 -19.20 -13.72
C GLY A 361 -0.74 -20.25 -12.84
N LYS A 362 -0.10 -21.40 -12.70
CA LYS A 362 -0.67 -22.56 -12.00
C LYS A 362 -0.72 -22.35 -10.50
N SER A 363 0.28 -21.65 -9.94
CA SER A 363 0.31 -21.35 -8.51
C SER A 363 -0.86 -20.45 -8.11
N ILE A 364 -1.28 -19.56 -9.02
CA ILE A 364 -2.44 -18.70 -8.85
C ILE A 364 -3.74 -19.49 -9.02
N ALA A 365 -3.82 -20.38 -10.02
CA ALA A 365 -4.97 -21.25 -10.25
C ALA A 365 -5.29 -22.16 -9.05
N LYS A 366 -4.27 -22.56 -8.27
CA LYS A 366 -4.46 -23.32 -7.02
C LYS A 366 -5.05 -22.49 -5.88
N GLN A 367 -4.79 -21.18 -5.88
CA GLN A 367 -5.20 -20.27 -4.81
C GLN A 367 -6.57 -19.62 -5.09
N SER A 368 -6.89 -19.38 -6.36
CA SER A 368 -8.14 -18.76 -6.79
C SER A 368 -8.87 -19.65 -7.78
N ARG A 369 -10.17 -19.91 -7.54
CA ARG A 369 -11.03 -20.81 -8.34
C ARG A 369 -11.45 -20.21 -9.70
N GLY A 370 -10.72 -19.22 -10.21
CA GLY A 370 -11.02 -18.48 -11.43
C GLY A 370 -11.28 -16.99 -11.17
N GLY A 371 -11.22 -16.19 -12.23
CA GLY A 371 -11.44 -14.75 -12.16
C GLY A 371 -10.22 -13.92 -11.76
N ILE A 372 -10.47 -12.63 -11.56
CA ILE A 372 -9.44 -11.62 -11.29
C ILE A 372 -9.41 -11.30 -9.80
N THR A 373 -8.29 -11.56 -9.15
CA THR A 373 -8.01 -11.15 -7.77
C THR A 373 -7.24 -9.82 -7.77
N ILE A 374 -7.73 -8.82 -7.06
CA ILE A 374 -7.16 -7.47 -7.05
C ILE A 374 -6.48 -7.19 -5.70
N TYR A 375 -5.19 -6.89 -5.72
CA TYR A 375 -4.46 -6.33 -4.58
C TYR A 375 -4.25 -4.83 -4.78
N ARG A 376 -4.66 -4.04 -3.79
CA ARG A 376 -4.67 -2.58 -3.86
C ARG A 376 -3.79 -2.01 -2.75
N PHE A 377 -2.90 -1.11 -3.12
CA PHE A 377 -1.97 -0.49 -2.20
C PHE A 377 -1.96 1.02 -2.38
N ALA A 378 -1.92 1.75 -1.26
CA ALA A 378 -1.71 3.20 -1.26
C ALA A 378 -0.61 3.54 -0.26
N ASN A 379 0.44 4.24 -0.70
CA ASN A 379 1.62 4.54 0.15
C ASN A 379 2.15 3.32 0.92
N ARG A 380 2.25 2.16 0.27
CA ARG A 380 2.63 0.86 0.88
C ARG A 380 1.67 0.31 1.95
N ILE A 381 0.43 0.81 2.00
CA ILE A 381 -0.63 0.30 2.88
C ILE A 381 -1.58 -0.57 2.06
N PRO A 382 -1.84 -1.82 2.46
CA PRO A 382 -2.88 -2.66 1.87
C PRO A 382 -4.29 -2.11 2.10
N LEU A 383 -5.10 -2.07 1.04
CA LEU A 383 -6.49 -1.62 1.08
C LEU A 383 -7.42 -2.84 0.98
N LEU A 384 -7.93 -3.32 2.12
CA LEU A 384 -8.73 -4.56 2.19
C LEU A 384 -10.24 -4.36 2.09
N PHE A 385 -10.75 -3.18 2.44
CA PHE A 385 -12.18 -2.92 2.52
C PHE A 385 -12.71 -2.17 1.28
N ASP A 386 -14.02 -2.28 1.06
CA ASP A 386 -14.79 -1.54 0.04
C ASP A 386 -14.14 -1.55 -1.35
N GLU A 387 -13.74 -2.74 -1.80
CA GLU A 387 -13.03 -2.93 -3.07
C GLU A 387 -13.82 -2.37 -4.26
N SER A 388 -15.12 -2.70 -4.35
CA SER A 388 -16.00 -2.31 -5.45
C SER A 388 -16.21 -0.80 -5.60
N SER A 389 -15.99 -0.04 -4.52
CA SER A 389 -16.16 1.43 -4.51
C SER A 389 -14.91 2.18 -4.96
N GLY A 390 -13.77 1.49 -5.09
CA GLY A 390 -12.48 2.10 -5.41
C GLY A 390 -12.22 2.28 -6.90
N VAL A 391 -11.43 3.31 -7.24
CA VAL A 391 -10.98 3.58 -8.62
C VAL A 391 -10.23 2.39 -9.25
N VAL A 392 -9.48 1.61 -8.46
CA VAL A 392 -8.76 0.43 -8.98
C VAL A 392 -9.72 -0.63 -9.50
N TRP A 393 -10.79 -0.92 -8.74
CA TRP A 393 -11.80 -1.89 -9.15
C TRP A 393 -12.54 -1.42 -10.40
N LYS A 394 -12.90 -0.12 -10.46
CA LYS A 394 -13.48 0.52 -11.66
C LYS A 394 -12.58 0.31 -12.88
N VAL A 395 -11.27 0.59 -12.76
CA VAL A 395 -10.33 0.45 -13.88
C VAL A 395 -10.22 -1.01 -14.34
N VAL A 396 -10.01 -1.94 -13.40
CA VAL A 396 -9.83 -3.36 -13.71
C VAL A 396 -11.08 -3.96 -14.37
N ASN A 397 -12.27 -3.64 -13.87
CA ASN A 397 -13.50 -4.28 -14.34
C ASN A 397 -14.25 -3.51 -15.45
N ARG A 398 -14.07 -2.19 -15.58
CA ARG A 398 -14.80 -1.37 -16.57
C ARG A 398 -13.91 -0.81 -17.68
N ASN A 399 -12.66 -0.41 -17.39
CA ASN A 399 -11.84 0.32 -18.36
C ASN A 399 -10.94 -0.59 -19.22
N ILE A 400 -10.71 -1.83 -18.77
CA ILE A 400 -9.86 -2.81 -19.44
C ILE A 400 -10.72 -3.90 -20.06
N ASN A 401 -10.63 -4.04 -21.38
CA ASN A 401 -11.19 -5.19 -22.08
C ASN A 401 -10.21 -6.37 -22.05
N TRP A 402 -10.40 -7.28 -21.10
CA TRP A 402 -9.54 -8.45 -20.87
C TRP A 402 -9.52 -9.44 -22.04
N ALA A 403 -10.61 -9.52 -22.82
CA ALA A 403 -10.68 -10.39 -24.00
C ALA A 403 -9.61 -10.02 -25.05
N THR A 404 -9.29 -8.73 -25.20
CA THR A 404 -8.21 -8.25 -26.08
C THR A 404 -6.83 -8.81 -25.69
N TYR A 405 -6.66 -9.19 -24.43
CA TYR A 405 -5.43 -9.77 -23.88
C TYR A 405 -5.49 -11.29 -23.74
N LYS A 406 -6.48 -11.96 -24.36
CA LYS A 406 -6.70 -13.41 -24.31
C LYS A 406 -6.99 -13.95 -22.90
N VAL A 407 -7.59 -13.12 -22.05
CA VAL A 407 -8.04 -13.49 -20.70
C VAL A 407 -9.56 -13.68 -20.73
N SER A 408 -10.02 -14.88 -20.36
CA SER A 408 -11.44 -15.21 -20.16
C SER A 408 -11.85 -14.98 -18.69
N SER A 409 -13.15 -15.06 -18.40
CA SER A 409 -13.70 -14.97 -17.03
C SER A 409 -13.08 -15.98 -16.08
N ASP A 410 -12.80 -17.19 -16.57
CA ASP A 410 -12.31 -18.29 -15.73
C ASP A 410 -10.78 -18.29 -15.61
N THR A 411 -10.10 -17.42 -16.37
CA THR A 411 -8.64 -17.32 -16.34
C THR A 411 -8.21 -16.76 -14.97
N PRO A 412 -7.46 -17.53 -14.15
CA PRO A 412 -7.02 -17.06 -12.85
C PRO A 412 -5.95 -15.99 -13.05
N LEU A 413 -6.26 -14.76 -12.62
CA LEU A 413 -5.42 -13.59 -12.82
C LEU A 413 -5.28 -12.83 -11.51
N VAL A 414 -4.06 -12.45 -11.15
CA VAL A 414 -3.81 -11.52 -10.06
C VAL A 414 -3.40 -10.17 -10.64
N VAL A 415 -4.07 -9.11 -10.20
CA VAL A 415 -3.75 -7.73 -10.54
C VAL A 415 -3.34 -7.00 -9.27
N VAL A 416 -2.13 -6.45 -9.27
CA VAL A 416 -1.62 -5.63 -8.18
C VAL A 416 -1.54 -4.18 -8.65
N VAL A 417 -2.05 -3.24 -7.86
CA VAL A 417 -1.92 -1.80 -8.12
C VAL A 417 -1.47 -1.10 -6.85
N HIS A 418 -0.37 -0.37 -6.95
CA HIS A 418 0.14 0.52 -5.92
C HIS A 418 0.16 1.96 -6.43
N VAL A 419 -0.37 2.87 -5.61
CA VAL A 419 -0.31 4.31 -5.84
C VAL A 419 0.44 4.95 -4.67
N CYS A 420 1.50 5.69 -4.96
CA CYS A 420 2.19 6.48 -3.94
C CYS A 420 2.10 7.98 -4.25
N SER A 421 1.86 8.78 -3.21
CA SER A 421 1.68 10.24 -3.30
C SER A 421 1.91 10.88 -1.93
N THR A 422 2.19 12.19 -1.89
CA THR A 422 2.22 12.96 -0.63
C THR A 422 0.83 13.08 0.00
N LYS A 423 -0.22 13.02 -0.81
CA LYS A 423 -1.62 12.98 -0.39
C LYS A 423 -2.28 11.89 -1.21
N ILE A 424 -3.00 10.96 -0.60
CA ILE A 424 -3.80 9.97 -1.34
C ILE A 424 -5.26 10.45 -1.29
N PRO A 425 -6.02 10.40 -2.39
CA PRO A 425 -7.40 10.84 -2.40
C PRO A 425 -8.29 9.74 -1.78
N TYR A 426 -8.20 9.51 -0.48
CA TYR A 426 -9.12 8.60 0.21
C TYR A 426 -10.52 9.21 0.29
N LYS A 427 -11.55 8.37 0.18
CA LYS A 427 -12.95 8.82 0.38
C LYS A 427 -13.39 8.75 1.85
N THR A 428 -12.76 7.88 2.65
CA THR A 428 -13.03 7.70 4.08
C THR A 428 -11.78 8.00 4.91
N VAL A 429 -11.98 8.47 6.16
CA VAL A 429 -10.88 8.71 7.13
C VAL A 429 -10.13 7.42 7.45
N GLY A 430 -10.83 6.29 7.44
CA GLY A 430 -10.28 4.95 7.66
C GLY A 430 -9.36 4.43 6.55
N LYS A 431 -9.09 5.20 5.48
CA LYS A 431 -8.19 4.84 4.37
C LYS A 431 -8.55 3.51 3.69
N GLU A 432 -9.82 3.24 3.45
CA GLU A 432 -10.26 1.92 2.95
C GLU A 432 -10.16 1.79 1.43
N TYR A 433 -10.40 2.88 0.70
CA TYR A 433 -10.33 2.89 -0.77
C TYR A 433 -10.01 4.30 -1.31
N MET A 434 -9.48 4.32 -2.54
CA MET A 434 -9.15 5.55 -3.26
C MET A 434 -10.35 6.04 -4.06
N ALA A 435 -10.61 7.34 -3.96
CA ALA A 435 -11.63 8.06 -4.70
C ALA A 435 -11.31 8.11 -6.19
N ASP A 436 -12.37 8.34 -6.98
CA ASP A 436 -12.30 8.42 -8.43
C ASP A 436 -11.76 9.81 -8.84
N GLN A 437 -10.46 9.87 -9.12
CA GLN A 437 -9.78 11.05 -9.64
C GLN A 437 -9.35 10.78 -11.10
N PRO A 438 -9.75 11.60 -12.08
CA PRO A 438 -9.52 11.31 -13.50
C PRO A 438 -8.05 11.07 -13.88
N GLU A 439 -7.13 11.85 -13.33
CA GLU A 439 -5.69 11.72 -13.58
C GLU A 439 -5.14 10.40 -13.03
N VAL A 440 -5.59 10.02 -11.84
CA VAL A 440 -5.20 8.76 -11.18
C VAL A 440 -5.78 7.57 -11.94
N GLU A 441 -7.07 7.62 -12.30
CA GLU A 441 -7.77 6.59 -13.10
C GLU A 441 -7.06 6.35 -14.44
N ARG A 442 -6.74 7.42 -15.16
CA ARG A 442 -6.03 7.36 -16.44
C ARG A 442 -4.67 6.70 -16.29
N GLU A 443 -3.91 7.04 -15.26
CA GLU A 443 -2.56 6.51 -15.10
C GLU A 443 -2.54 5.05 -14.63
N ILE A 444 -3.48 4.64 -13.76
CA ILE A 444 -3.71 3.23 -13.41
C ILE A 444 -4.07 2.43 -14.66
N THR A 445 -4.97 2.95 -15.50
CA THR A 445 -5.37 2.30 -16.76
C THR A 445 -4.16 2.10 -17.68
N ASN A 446 -3.30 3.11 -17.81
CA ASN A 446 -2.08 3.03 -18.63
C ASN A 446 -1.06 2.03 -18.08
N ALA A 447 -0.86 2.00 -16.76
CA ALA A 447 0.04 1.06 -16.10
C ALA A 447 -0.39 -0.40 -16.36
N LEU A 448 -1.68 -0.70 -16.14
CA LEU A 448 -2.24 -2.03 -16.34
C LEU A 448 -2.23 -2.45 -17.81
N ARG A 449 -2.57 -1.56 -18.76
CA ARG A 449 -2.45 -1.84 -20.20
C ARG A 449 -1.01 -2.20 -20.58
N SER A 450 -0.03 -1.55 -19.98
CA SER A 450 1.37 -1.85 -20.24
C SER A 450 1.77 -3.26 -19.79
N ALA A 451 1.35 -3.67 -18.59
CA ALA A 451 1.55 -5.04 -18.10
C ALA A 451 0.76 -6.07 -18.93
N ALA A 452 -0.49 -5.76 -19.27
CA ALA A 452 -1.40 -6.66 -20.01
C ALA A 452 -0.91 -6.96 -21.44
N ARG A 453 -0.22 -6.01 -22.09
CA ARG A 453 0.45 -6.28 -23.39
C ARG A 453 1.48 -7.41 -23.28
N SER A 454 2.22 -7.48 -22.17
CA SER A 454 3.20 -8.55 -21.93
C SER A 454 2.49 -9.87 -21.64
N LEU A 455 1.38 -9.83 -20.87
CA LEU A 455 0.54 -11.00 -20.61
C LEU A 455 0.01 -11.61 -21.90
N ARG A 456 -0.48 -10.79 -22.83
CA ARG A 456 -1.01 -11.26 -24.12
C ARG A 456 0.04 -12.06 -24.90
N LEU A 457 1.29 -11.60 -24.92
CA LEU A 457 2.38 -12.31 -25.58
C LEU A 457 2.68 -13.65 -24.91
N TYR A 458 2.64 -13.68 -23.57
CA TYR A 458 2.81 -14.90 -22.79
C TYR A 458 1.71 -15.92 -23.08
N ILE A 459 0.43 -15.53 -22.97
CA ILE A 459 -0.71 -16.43 -23.23
C ILE A 459 -0.70 -16.92 -24.67
N ALA A 460 -0.44 -16.05 -25.66
CA ALA A 460 -0.37 -16.44 -27.06
C ALA A 460 0.75 -17.49 -27.31
N ARG A 461 1.91 -17.32 -26.66
CA ARG A 461 3.00 -18.30 -26.72
C ARG A 461 2.58 -19.64 -26.10
N SER A 462 1.94 -19.62 -24.94
CA SER A 462 1.48 -20.83 -24.26
C SER A 462 0.41 -21.59 -25.05
N ILE A 463 -0.54 -20.87 -25.68
CA ILE A 463 -1.55 -21.48 -26.57
C ILE A 463 -0.86 -22.13 -27.78
N ARG A 464 0.10 -21.44 -28.41
CA ARG A 464 0.84 -21.99 -29.56
C ARG A 464 1.57 -23.29 -29.17
N LEU A 465 2.29 -23.28 -28.05
CA LEU A 465 3.00 -24.46 -27.54
C LEU A 465 2.04 -25.61 -27.23
N ALA A 466 0.86 -25.33 -26.65
CA ALA A 466 -0.14 -26.35 -26.37
C ALA A 466 -0.72 -26.96 -27.65
N HIS A 467 -1.00 -26.14 -28.66
CA HIS A 467 -1.46 -26.61 -29.97
C HIS A 467 -0.42 -27.48 -30.67
N GLU A 468 0.85 -27.07 -30.65
CA GLU A 468 1.96 -27.83 -31.22
C GLU A 468 2.14 -29.18 -30.51
N LYS A 469 2.09 -29.20 -29.17
CA LYS A 469 2.14 -30.44 -28.38
C LYS A 469 0.97 -31.37 -28.68
N ARG A 470 -0.25 -30.84 -28.81
CA ARG A 470 -1.43 -31.63 -29.18
C ARG A 470 -1.29 -32.21 -30.58
N ARG A 471 -0.78 -31.42 -31.54
CA ARG A 471 -0.50 -31.86 -32.91
C ARG A 471 0.53 -32.99 -32.95
N LEU A 472 1.63 -32.86 -32.21
CA LEU A 472 2.65 -33.91 -32.09
C LEU A 472 2.10 -35.18 -31.45
N ASN A 473 1.30 -35.08 -30.38
CA ASN A 473 0.65 -36.23 -29.75
C ASN A 473 -0.32 -36.96 -30.70
N ILE A 474 -1.06 -36.21 -31.52
CA ILE A 474 -1.93 -36.78 -32.56
C ILE A 474 -1.06 -37.52 -33.58
N PHE A 475 -0.04 -36.88 -34.15
CA PHE A 475 0.85 -37.55 -35.11
C PHE A 475 1.51 -38.80 -34.52
N GLY A 476 2.04 -38.73 -33.29
CA GLY A 476 2.64 -39.90 -32.62
C GLY A 476 1.66 -41.08 -32.43
N LYS A 477 0.36 -40.81 -32.26
CA LYS A 477 -0.68 -41.86 -32.14
C LYS A 477 -1.14 -42.41 -33.49
N TYR A 478 -1.25 -41.57 -34.52
CA TYR A 478 -1.88 -41.93 -35.79
C TYR A 478 -0.88 -42.32 -36.89
N LEU A 479 0.32 -41.74 -36.96
CA LEU A 479 1.31 -42.08 -38.00
C LEU A 479 1.67 -43.58 -38.00
N PRO A 480 1.97 -44.21 -36.84
CA PRO A 480 2.27 -45.64 -36.80
C PRO A 480 1.13 -46.50 -37.34
N LYS A 481 -0.13 -46.14 -37.01
CA LYS A 481 -1.31 -46.86 -37.50
C LYS A 481 -1.51 -46.69 -39.00
N ILE A 482 -1.29 -45.49 -39.53
CA ILE A 482 -1.35 -45.24 -40.98
C ILE A 482 -0.29 -46.07 -41.69
N ALA A 483 0.95 -46.09 -41.20
CA ALA A 483 2.02 -46.90 -41.77
C ALA A 483 1.67 -48.40 -41.77
N GLU A 484 1.11 -48.91 -40.67
CA GLU A 484 0.65 -50.30 -40.56
C GLU A 484 -0.47 -50.63 -41.56
N PHE A 485 -1.51 -49.80 -41.63
CA PHE A 485 -2.64 -50.04 -42.55
C PHE A 485 -2.25 -49.88 -44.02
N SER A 486 -1.39 -48.92 -44.34
CA SER A 486 -0.86 -48.74 -45.70
C SER A 486 0.00 -49.94 -46.12
N ALA A 487 0.86 -50.46 -45.24
CA ALA A 487 1.67 -51.65 -45.54
C ALA A 487 0.78 -52.87 -45.83
N LYS A 488 -0.23 -53.11 -44.98
CA LYS A 488 -1.25 -54.16 -45.16
C LYS A 488 -2.01 -54.04 -46.49
N LEU A 489 -2.38 -52.82 -46.91
CA LEU A 489 -3.09 -52.61 -48.18
C LEU A 489 -2.20 -52.84 -49.40
N SER A 490 -0.89 -52.62 -49.26
CA SER A 490 0.11 -52.78 -50.33
C SER A 490 0.81 -54.14 -50.36
N ASP A 491 0.32 -55.12 -49.59
CA ASP A 491 0.92 -56.45 -49.42
C ASP A 491 2.41 -56.42 -49.04
N ARG A 492 2.83 -55.43 -48.23
CA ARG A 492 4.19 -55.35 -47.67
C ARG A 492 4.21 -55.88 -46.24
N GLU A 493 5.15 -56.77 -45.93
CA GLU A 493 5.31 -57.37 -44.60
C GLU A 493 5.76 -56.36 -43.52
N GLU A 494 6.57 -55.37 -43.90
CA GLU A 494 7.11 -54.38 -42.96
C GLU A 494 6.52 -52.97 -43.18
N PRO A 495 6.02 -52.33 -42.10
CA PRO A 495 5.56 -50.96 -42.18
C PRO A 495 6.72 -49.97 -42.40
N PRO A 496 6.50 -48.90 -43.20
CA PRO A 496 7.52 -47.89 -43.41
C PRO A 496 7.89 -47.18 -42.10
N ASP A 497 9.18 -46.86 -41.93
CA ASP A 497 9.67 -46.18 -40.73
C ASP A 497 9.12 -44.75 -40.64
N VAL A 498 8.32 -44.51 -39.59
CA VAL A 498 7.69 -43.21 -39.30
C VAL A 498 8.62 -42.26 -38.53
N ARG A 499 9.75 -42.74 -38.00
CA ARG A 499 10.68 -41.94 -37.19
C ARG A 499 11.24 -40.72 -37.94
N PRO A 500 11.63 -40.78 -39.23
CA PRO A 500 12.10 -39.61 -39.97
C PRO A 500 11.01 -38.54 -40.15
N LEU A 501 9.75 -38.94 -40.30
CA LEU A 501 8.62 -38.01 -40.41
C LEU A 501 8.28 -37.37 -39.07
N LEU A 502 8.28 -38.15 -37.99
CA LEU A 502 8.13 -37.61 -36.63
C LEU A 502 9.29 -36.67 -36.30
N ALA A 503 10.50 -37.02 -36.70
CA ALA A 503 11.70 -36.19 -36.56
C ALA A 503 11.58 -34.89 -37.38
N ALA A 504 11.12 -34.94 -38.63
CA ALA A 504 10.92 -33.75 -39.46
C ALA A 504 9.83 -32.82 -38.93
N VAL A 505 8.72 -33.38 -38.42
CA VAL A 505 7.67 -32.60 -37.76
C VAL A 505 8.17 -32.01 -36.43
N SER A 506 9.09 -32.73 -35.75
CA SER A 506 9.78 -32.24 -34.55
C SER A 506 10.94 -31.26 -34.84
N ALA A 507 11.57 -31.28 -36.02
CA ALA A 507 12.79 -30.51 -36.32
C ALA A 507 12.53 -28.99 -36.49
N SER A 508 11.26 -28.58 -36.53
CA SER A 508 10.85 -27.17 -36.42
C SER A 508 11.06 -26.57 -35.01
N LEU A 509 11.67 -27.31 -34.08
CA LEU A 509 11.64 -27.08 -32.63
C LEU A 509 13.01 -27.08 -31.88
N PRO A 510 14.15 -26.54 -32.37
CA PRO A 510 15.38 -26.53 -31.55
C PRO A 510 15.22 -25.79 -30.21
N GLU A 511 14.29 -24.82 -30.11
CA GLU A 511 14.05 -24.08 -28.86
C GLU A 511 13.02 -24.72 -27.92
N VAL A 512 12.30 -25.76 -28.35
CA VAL A 512 11.13 -26.28 -27.61
C VAL A 512 11.45 -27.57 -26.87
N GLU A 513 12.37 -28.44 -27.34
CA GLU A 513 12.77 -29.62 -26.54
C GLU A 513 13.50 -29.24 -25.23
N LYS A 514 14.37 -28.22 -25.25
CA LYS A 514 14.98 -27.69 -24.01
C LYS A 514 13.92 -27.16 -23.03
N LYS A 515 12.87 -26.49 -23.53
CA LYS A 515 11.79 -25.89 -22.71
C LYS A 515 10.66 -26.87 -22.36
N ILE A 516 10.47 -27.98 -23.07
CA ILE A 516 9.48 -29.01 -22.75
C ILE A 516 9.83 -29.70 -21.42
N SER A 517 11.13 -29.82 -21.10
CA SER A 517 11.58 -30.33 -19.80
C SER A 517 11.29 -29.37 -18.63
N GLU A 518 11.07 -28.08 -18.91
CA GLU A 518 10.87 -27.01 -17.93
C GLU A 518 9.38 -26.66 -17.71
N VAL A 519 8.46 -27.16 -18.54
CA VAL A 519 7.03 -26.81 -18.45
C VAL A 519 6.24 -27.98 -17.84
N PRO A 520 5.63 -27.83 -16.64
CA PRO A 520 4.81 -28.88 -16.08
C PRO A 520 3.56 -29.09 -16.94
N GLN A 521 3.01 -30.31 -16.95
CA GLN A 521 1.73 -30.60 -17.60
C GLN A 521 0.60 -29.72 -17.02
N ILE A 522 -0.20 -29.13 -17.90
CA ILE A 522 -1.46 -28.49 -17.51
C ILE A 522 -2.46 -29.64 -17.35
N VAL A 523 -2.92 -29.87 -16.12
CA VAL A 523 -4.04 -30.77 -15.85
C VAL A 523 -5.31 -29.93 -15.96
N GLY A 524 -6.27 -30.39 -16.76
CA GLY A 524 -7.60 -29.80 -16.86
C GLY A 524 -7.99 -29.39 -18.27
N GLN A 525 -8.24 -30.37 -19.13
CA GLN A 525 -9.31 -30.36 -20.14
C GLN A 525 -9.40 -31.77 -20.73
N ASP A 526 -9.69 -32.74 -19.87
CA ASP A 526 -10.30 -34.01 -20.27
C ASP A 526 -11.64 -34.10 -19.54
N SER A 527 -12.64 -33.49 -20.16
CA SER A 527 -14.06 -33.82 -20.10
C SER A 527 -14.74 -33.11 -21.25
#